data_AF-A0A803L0E9-F1
#
_entry.id   AF-A0A803L0E9-F1
#
_cell.length_a   1.000
_cell.length_b   1.000
_cell.length_c   1.000
_cell.angle_alpha   90.00
_cell.angle_beta   90.00
_cell.angle_gamma   90.00
#
_symmetry.space_group_name_H-M   'P 1'
#
loop_
_entity.id
_entity.type
_entity.pdbx_description
1 polymer ?
#
loop_
_entity_poly.entity_id
_entity_poly.type
_entity_poly.pdbx_seq_one_letter_code
_entity_poly.pdbx_strand_id
1 'polypeptide(L)'
;MSNIKVKKSTMVCPAEETPKGSLWLSKLDMFIRQPYSHTNVLYLYSPNNTTSSSKFFDINIFKEALSKALVPFCPMAADGASHLHFNNSRARLAKGLDLSVYLVHDRATYLAPRSPPQVKFRHLEYEPPLPPLTSKGLSGETEPTTECTFTLTKDQIYTIKLRATSQEMVLDYKQSTYEVQAGHVWRIACLARINR
;
A
#
# COMPACT_ATOMS: atom_id res chain seq x y z
N MET A 1 -24.44 -11.64 2.02
CA MET A 1 -23.03 -11.93 2.37
C MET A 1 -22.89 -13.43 2.54
N SER A 2 -21.98 -14.07 1.81
CA SER A 2 -21.66 -15.48 1.97
C SER A 2 -21.04 -15.72 3.36
N ASN A 3 -21.57 -16.70 4.10
CA ASN A 3 -21.12 -17.04 5.45
C ASN A 3 -19.77 -17.78 5.38
N ILE A 4 -18.68 -17.09 5.69
CA ILE A 4 -17.32 -17.66 5.67
C ILE A 4 -17.06 -18.36 7.01
N LYS A 5 -16.78 -19.67 6.97
CA LYS A 5 -16.39 -20.46 8.15
C LYS A 5 -14.87 -20.65 8.19
N VAL A 6 -14.22 -20.19 9.25
CA VAL A 6 -12.79 -20.41 9.48
C VAL A 6 -12.55 -21.87 9.85
N LYS A 7 -11.76 -22.60 9.06
CA LYS A 7 -11.39 -24.00 9.36
C LYS A 7 -10.19 -24.12 10.30
N LYS A 8 -9.19 -23.26 10.15
CA LYS A 8 -7.94 -23.28 10.94
C LYS A 8 -7.29 -21.91 10.91
N SER A 9 -6.76 -21.48 12.06
CA SER A 9 -5.85 -20.33 12.18
C SER A 9 -4.49 -20.83 12.63
N THR A 10 -3.40 -20.21 12.17
CA THR A 10 -2.04 -20.60 12.54
C THR A 10 -1.12 -19.39 12.43
N MET A 11 -0.29 -19.16 13.44
CA MET A 11 0.80 -18.18 13.37
C MET A 11 1.99 -18.79 12.62
N VAL A 12 2.55 -18.04 11.66
CA VAL A 12 3.73 -18.46 10.89
C VAL A 12 4.90 -17.59 11.34
N CYS A 13 5.94 -18.22 11.86
CA CYS A 13 7.18 -17.55 12.26
C CYS A 13 8.17 -17.50 11.08
N PRO A 14 9.16 -16.57 11.11
CA PRO A 14 10.28 -16.59 10.20
C PRO A 14 11.00 -17.96 10.22
N ALA A 15 11.51 -18.39 9.06
CA ALA A 15 12.18 -19.68 8.92
C ALA A 15 13.56 -19.71 9.59
N GLU A 16 14.17 -18.55 9.75
CA GLU A 16 15.51 -18.33 10.32
C GLU A 16 15.44 -17.20 11.35
N GLU A 17 16.45 -17.11 12.23
CA GLU A 17 16.56 -15.97 13.13
C GLU A 17 16.71 -14.67 12.33
N THR A 18 15.78 -13.74 12.55
CA THR A 18 15.87 -12.40 11.95
C THR A 18 16.91 -11.56 12.69
N PRO A 19 17.58 -10.61 12.00
CA PRO A 19 18.51 -9.70 12.65
C PRO A 19 17.90 -9.04 13.89
N LYS A 20 18.52 -9.26 15.06
CA LYS A 20 18.10 -8.67 16.33
C LYS A 20 18.67 -7.26 16.42
N GLY A 21 17.82 -6.24 16.33
CA GLY A 21 18.24 -4.85 16.40
C GLY A 21 17.07 -3.87 16.35
N SER A 22 17.33 -2.64 16.79
CA SER A 22 16.35 -1.55 16.70
C SER A 22 16.38 -0.97 15.29
N LEU A 23 15.27 -1.06 14.57
CA LEU A 23 15.10 -0.39 13.28
C LEU A 23 14.38 0.95 13.51
N TRP A 24 14.94 2.03 13.00
CA TRP A 24 14.23 3.30 12.97
C TRP A 24 13.08 3.20 11.96
N LEU A 25 11.85 3.42 12.44
CA LEU A 25 10.64 3.45 11.63
C LEU A 25 10.27 4.90 11.33
N SER A 26 10.03 5.19 10.06
CA SER A 26 9.49 6.48 9.64
C SER A 26 8.04 6.64 10.12
N LYS A 27 7.52 7.88 10.12
CA LYS A 27 6.11 8.13 10.43
C LYS A 27 5.16 7.39 9.46
N LEU A 28 5.60 7.13 8.22
CA LEU A 28 4.88 6.30 7.24
C LEU A 28 4.83 4.83 7.65
N ASP A 29 5.94 4.26 8.11
CA ASP A 29 5.98 2.90 8.68
C ASP A 29 5.03 2.80 9.89
N MET A 30 4.92 3.87 10.68
CA MET A 30 4.01 3.95 11.83
C MET A 30 2.54 4.18 11.44
N PHE A 31 2.27 4.85 10.32
CA PHE A 31 0.90 5.13 9.87
C PHE A 31 0.12 3.86 9.57
N ILE A 32 0.83 2.86 9.04
CA ILE A 32 0.28 1.52 8.85
C ILE A 32 -0.24 1.00 10.19
N ARG A 33 0.43 1.23 11.33
CA ARG A 33 0.13 0.63 12.65
C ARG A 33 -1.23 0.97 13.32
N GLN A 34 -2.07 1.83 12.74
CA GLN A 34 -3.38 2.21 13.31
C GLN A 34 -4.53 1.36 12.74
N PRO A 35 -5.56 1.05 13.54
CA PRO A 35 -5.73 -0.18 14.31
C PRO A 35 -5.99 -1.48 13.50
N TYR A 36 -5.84 -1.50 12.16
CA TYR A 36 -6.25 -2.65 11.32
C TYR A 36 -5.28 -3.04 10.19
N SER A 37 -3.98 -2.88 10.37
CA SER A 37 -3.00 -3.10 9.30
C SER A 37 -2.32 -4.46 9.30
N HIS A 38 -3.13 -5.48 9.21
CA HIS A 38 -2.69 -6.67 8.48
C HIS A 38 -3.08 -6.47 7.02
N THR A 39 -2.40 -7.12 6.08
CA THR A 39 -2.94 -7.25 4.73
C THR A 39 -4.24 -8.05 4.86
N ASN A 40 -5.37 -7.36 4.98
CA ASN A 40 -6.66 -7.98 5.31
C ASN A 40 -7.29 -8.74 4.15
N VAL A 41 -6.69 -8.65 2.94
CA VAL A 41 -7.24 -9.24 1.73
C VAL A 41 -6.13 -9.88 0.90
N LEU A 42 -6.23 -11.20 0.70
CA LEU A 42 -5.44 -11.97 -0.25
C LEU A 42 -6.37 -12.46 -1.36
N TYR A 43 -6.13 -12.02 -2.60
CA TYR A 43 -6.83 -12.54 -3.76
C TYR A 43 -6.14 -13.80 -4.26
N LEU A 44 -6.84 -14.94 -4.21
CA LEU A 44 -6.41 -16.21 -4.79
C LEU A 44 -7.17 -16.43 -6.09
N TYR A 45 -6.44 -16.58 -7.19
CA TYR A 45 -7.01 -16.80 -8.52
C TYR A 45 -6.86 -18.25 -8.91
N SER A 46 -7.98 -18.91 -9.26
CA SER A 46 -7.97 -20.26 -9.82
C SER A 46 -7.46 -20.24 -11.25
N PRO A 47 -6.49 -21.10 -11.65
CA PRO A 47 -6.22 -21.33 -13.05
C PRO A 47 -7.48 -21.92 -13.69
N ASN A 48 -7.86 -21.41 -14.86
CA ASN A 48 -9.07 -21.79 -15.58
C ASN A 48 -8.95 -23.16 -16.30
N ASN A 49 -7.95 -23.97 -15.96
CA ASN A 49 -7.52 -25.10 -16.75
C ASN A 49 -7.87 -26.40 -16.01
N THR A 50 -9.03 -26.94 -16.36
CA THR A 50 -9.50 -28.28 -16.00
C THR A 50 -8.58 -29.34 -16.60
N THR A 51 -7.46 -29.65 -15.96
CA THR A 51 -6.77 -30.95 -16.12
C THR A 51 -5.72 -31.13 -15.02
N SER A 52 -5.72 -32.32 -14.44
CA SER A 52 -4.88 -32.79 -13.33
C SER A 52 -5.25 -32.28 -11.94
N SER A 53 -5.51 -33.26 -11.07
CA SER A 53 -5.74 -33.24 -9.63
C SER A 53 -4.60 -32.63 -8.79
N SER A 54 -3.83 -31.70 -9.36
CA SER A 54 -2.85 -30.91 -8.63
C SER A 54 -3.61 -29.96 -7.71
N LYS A 55 -3.31 -30.01 -6.41
CA LYS A 55 -3.95 -29.16 -5.40
C LYS A 55 -3.81 -27.69 -5.84
N PHE A 56 -4.93 -27.06 -6.17
CA PHE A 56 -5.00 -25.65 -6.59
C PHE A 56 -4.19 -24.71 -5.67
N PHE A 57 -4.21 -25.01 -4.36
CA PHE A 57 -3.46 -24.29 -3.35
C PHE A 57 -3.00 -25.27 -2.26
N ASP A 58 -1.70 -25.42 -2.06
CA ASP A 58 -1.17 -26.15 -0.92
C ASP A 58 -0.80 -25.19 0.21
N ILE A 59 -1.54 -25.30 1.32
CA ILE A 59 -1.36 -24.44 2.49
C ILE A 59 0.01 -24.63 3.14
N ASN A 60 0.62 -25.81 3.05
CA ASN A 60 1.93 -26.06 3.65
C ASN A 60 3.02 -25.35 2.86
N ILE A 61 2.96 -25.43 1.53
CA ILE A 61 3.87 -24.69 0.63
C ILE A 61 3.71 -23.19 0.86
N PHE A 62 2.48 -22.69 0.98
CA PHE A 62 2.25 -21.28 1.25
C PHE A 62 2.79 -20.83 2.61
N LYS A 63 2.64 -21.66 3.66
CA LYS A 63 3.20 -21.39 4.98
C LYS A 63 4.72 -21.36 4.97
N GLU A 64 5.34 -22.31 4.28
CA GLU A 64 6.80 -22.38 4.14
C GLU A 64 7.32 -21.16 3.36
N ALA A 65 6.68 -20.81 2.25
CA ALA A 65 7.01 -19.63 1.46
C ALA A 65 6.86 -18.34 2.27
N LEU A 66 5.80 -18.22 3.09
CA LEU A 66 5.62 -17.11 4.01
C LEU A 66 6.72 -17.06 5.06
N SER A 67 7.04 -18.21 5.69
CA SER A 67 8.09 -18.33 6.70
C SER A 67 9.45 -17.90 6.15
N LYS A 68 9.80 -18.31 4.93
CA LYS A 68 11.02 -17.89 4.22
C LYS A 68 10.99 -16.39 3.85
N ALA A 69 9.86 -15.87 3.37
CA ALA A 69 9.72 -14.46 3.04
C ALA A 69 9.81 -13.54 4.26
N LEU A 70 9.41 -14.00 5.45
CA LEU A 70 9.49 -13.22 6.68
C LEU A 70 10.93 -13.03 7.20
N VAL A 71 11.90 -13.81 6.70
CA VAL A 71 13.31 -13.65 7.09
C VAL A 71 13.87 -12.31 6.58
N PRO A 72 13.80 -11.98 5.27
CA PRO A 72 14.27 -10.71 4.75
C PRO A 72 13.21 -9.59 4.75
N PHE A 73 11.97 -9.83 5.16
CA PHE A 73 10.93 -8.78 5.20
C PHE A 73 10.34 -8.65 6.60
N CYS A 74 10.45 -7.45 7.17
CA CYS A 74 9.66 -7.05 8.33
C CYS A 74 8.37 -6.36 7.86
N PRO A 75 7.18 -7.01 7.98
CA PRO A 75 5.92 -6.45 7.48
C PRO A 75 5.54 -5.10 8.12
N MET A 76 6.07 -4.83 9.32
CA MET A 76 5.81 -3.60 10.07
C MET A 76 6.67 -2.41 9.63
N ALA A 77 7.71 -2.65 8.83
CA ALA A 77 8.69 -1.64 8.40
C ALA A 77 8.72 -1.56 6.87
N ALA A 78 7.56 -1.38 6.26
CA ALA A 78 7.41 -1.45 4.82
C ALA A 78 6.40 -0.41 4.33
N ASP A 79 6.81 0.38 3.34
CA ASP A 79 5.89 1.18 2.55
C ASP A 79 5.10 0.31 1.55
N GLY A 80 4.27 0.94 0.71
CA GLY A 80 3.46 0.24 -0.28
C GLY A 80 4.29 -0.56 -1.31
N ALA A 81 5.44 -0.02 -1.74
CA ALA A 81 6.33 -0.71 -2.67
C ALA A 81 6.98 -1.93 -2.01
N SER A 82 7.48 -1.78 -0.79
CA SER A 82 8.06 -2.87 0.01
C SER A 82 7.05 -3.97 0.28
N HIS A 83 5.80 -3.62 0.58
CA HIS A 83 4.69 -4.57 0.72
C HIS A 83 4.40 -5.35 -0.57
N LEU A 84 4.43 -4.68 -1.73
CA LEU A 84 4.27 -5.34 -3.03
C LEU A 84 5.41 -6.34 -3.28
N HIS A 85 6.65 -5.95 -3.01
CA HIS A 85 7.81 -6.84 -3.11
C HIS A 85 7.69 -8.05 -2.17
N PHE A 86 7.20 -7.87 -0.95
CA PHE A 86 6.93 -8.98 -0.02
C PHE A 86 5.90 -9.96 -0.59
N ASN A 87 4.76 -9.45 -1.07
CA ASN A 87 3.70 -10.28 -1.65
C ASN A 87 4.19 -11.07 -2.87
N ASN A 88 4.95 -10.41 -3.76
CA ASN A 88 5.56 -11.05 -4.92
C ASN A 88 6.60 -12.10 -4.52
N SER A 89 7.42 -11.81 -3.51
CA SER A 89 8.44 -12.74 -2.98
C SER A 89 7.81 -14.01 -2.42
N ARG A 90 6.77 -13.87 -1.59
CA ARG A 90 5.99 -15.01 -1.08
C ARG A 90 5.37 -15.83 -2.22
N ALA A 91 4.81 -15.18 -3.25
CA ALA A 91 4.23 -15.88 -4.39
C ALA A 91 5.28 -16.63 -5.23
N ARG A 92 6.50 -16.08 -5.37
CA ARG A 92 7.62 -16.74 -6.05
C ARG A 92 8.11 -17.96 -5.27
N LEU A 93 8.34 -17.80 -3.98
CA LEU A 93 8.75 -18.91 -3.10
C LEU A 93 7.72 -20.04 -3.07
N ALA A 94 6.42 -19.71 -3.10
CA ALA A 94 5.35 -20.71 -3.18
C ALA A 94 5.35 -21.48 -4.51
N LYS A 95 5.98 -20.94 -5.56
CA LYS A 95 6.20 -21.62 -6.84
C LYS A 95 7.56 -22.34 -6.91
N GLY A 96 8.32 -22.38 -5.82
CA GLY A 96 9.68 -22.93 -5.79
C GLY A 96 10.70 -22.06 -6.52
N LEU A 97 10.41 -20.77 -6.74
CA LEU A 97 11.32 -19.82 -7.36
C LEU A 97 12.07 -19.01 -6.29
N ASP A 98 13.28 -18.57 -6.62
CA ASP A 98 14.07 -17.70 -5.76
C ASP A 98 13.47 -16.29 -5.64
N LEU A 99 13.88 -15.58 -4.60
CA LEU A 99 13.56 -14.17 -4.39
C LEU A 99 14.04 -13.34 -5.59
N SER A 100 13.18 -12.45 -6.10
CA SER A 100 13.55 -11.55 -7.21
C SER A 100 14.31 -10.31 -6.76
N VAL A 101 14.20 -9.94 -5.49
CA VAL A 101 14.82 -8.76 -4.90
C VAL A 101 15.28 -9.15 -3.49
N TYR A 102 16.55 -8.89 -3.20
CA TYR A 102 17.09 -8.99 -1.84
C TYR A 102 16.94 -7.64 -1.13
N LEU A 103 16.44 -7.65 0.11
CA LEU A 103 16.27 -6.43 0.87
C LEU A 103 17.59 -5.91 1.41
N VAL A 104 17.70 -4.58 1.40
CA VAL A 104 18.76 -3.86 2.09
C VAL A 104 18.23 -3.42 3.45
N HIS A 105 18.70 -4.07 4.51
CA HIS A 105 18.27 -3.80 5.88
C HIS A 105 18.99 -2.62 6.53
N ASP A 106 20.11 -2.17 5.96
CA ASP A 106 20.96 -1.13 6.54
C ASP A 106 20.39 0.29 6.35
N ARG A 107 19.25 0.57 6.96
CA ARG A 107 18.66 1.92 6.97
C ARG A 107 19.55 2.94 7.65
N ALA A 108 20.37 2.51 8.62
CA ALA A 108 21.24 3.40 9.38
C ALA A 108 22.26 4.09 8.48
N THR A 109 22.84 3.35 7.52
CA THR A 109 23.79 3.93 6.56
C THR A 109 23.09 4.73 5.46
N TYR A 110 22.02 4.21 4.86
CA TYR A 110 21.39 4.87 3.70
C TYR A 110 20.48 6.04 4.04
N LEU A 111 19.89 6.04 5.25
CA LEU A 111 18.97 7.09 5.71
C LEU A 111 19.56 7.88 6.89
N ALA A 112 20.88 7.84 7.07
CA ALA A 112 21.57 8.61 8.09
C ALA A 112 21.26 10.12 7.96
N PRO A 113 20.95 10.83 9.06
CA PRO A 113 20.86 12.27 9.02
C PRO A 113 22.23 12.88 8.68
N ARG A 114 22.21 14.02 8.00
CA ARG A 114 23.43 14.82 7.76
C ARG A 114 23.99 15.35 9.08
N SER A 115 25.32 15.43 9.19
CA SER A 115 26.03 16.06 10.30
C SER A 115 26.88 17.22 9.77
N PRO A 116 26.53 18.50 10.06
CA PRO A 116 25.39 18.95 10.87
C PRO A 116 24.03 18.81 10.15
N PRO A 117 22.90 18.80 10.89
CA PRO A 117 21.57 18.79 10.30
C PRO A 117 21.33 20.00 9.38
N GLN A 118 20.73 19.78 8.21
CA GLN A 118 20.43 20.82 7.23
C GLN A 118 18.97 20.77 6.79
N VAL A 119 18.09 21.37 7.59
CA VAL A 119 16.66 21.47 7.29
C VAL A 119 16.43 22.65 6.34
N LYS A 120 16.09 22.36 5.07
CA LYS A 120 15.86 23.37 4.03
C LYS A 120 14.39 23.78 3.88
N PHE A 121 13.47 22.92 4.32
CA PHE A 121 12.05 23.09 4.11
C PHE A 121 11.30 23.02 5.44
N ARG A 122 10.17 23.72 5.52
CA ARG A 122 9.27 23.65 6.67
C ARG A 122 8.56 22.29 6.65
N HIS A 123 8.70 21.53 7.72
CA HIS A 123 8.07 20.21 7.86
C HIS A 123 6.89 20.28 8.82
N LEU A 124 5.68 20.51 8.29
CA LEU A 124 4.44 20.66 9.07
C LEU A 124 4.17 19.47 10.01
N GLU A 125 4.68 18.28 9.65
CA GLU A 125 4.48 17.04 10.40
C GLU A 125 5.13 17.02 11.79
N TYR A 126 6.13 17.88 12.01
CA TYR A 126 6.91 18.01 13.26
C TYR A 126 6.59 19.30 14.00
N GLU A 127 5.68 20.12 13.48
CA GLU A 127 5.21 21.31 14.17
C GLU A 127 4.15 20.95 15.21
N PRO A 128 3.99 21.76 16.26
CA PRO A 128 2.90 21.58 17.22
C PRO A 128 1.55 21.50 16.49
N PRO A 129 0.65 20.59 16.88
CA PRO A 129 -0.65 20.47 16.25
C PRO A 129 -1.37 21.82 16.32
N LEU A 130 -1.87 22.27 15.18
CA LEU A 130 -2.72 23.47 15.14
C LEU A 130 -3.94 23.24 16.05
N PRO A 131 -4.45 24.29 16.73
CA PRO A 131 -5.70 24.19 17.48
C PRO A 131 -6.76 23.53 16.60
N PRO A 132 -7.58 22.62 17.12
CA PRO A 132 -8.65 22.02 16.34
C PRO A 132 -9.44 23.14 15.69
N LEU A 133 -9.45 23.16 14.34
CA LEU A 133 -10.43 23.97 13.63
C LEU A 133 -11.77 23.45 14.13
N THR A 134 -12.49 24.28 14.90
CA THR A 134 -13.87 23.97 15.26
C THR A 134 -14.59 23.84 13.93
N SER A 135 -14.84 22.59 13.52
CA SER A 135 -15.68 22.31 12.37
C SER A 135 -17.07 22.81 12.75
N LYS A 136 -17.36 24.08 12.47
CA LYS A 136 -18.73 24.55 12.34
C LYS A 136 -19.34 23.76 11.17
N GLY A 137 -19.84 22.55 11.47
CA GLY A 137 -20.42 21.64 10.48
C GLY A 137 -20.35 20.14 10.77
N LEU A 138 -19.56 19.66 11.74
CA LEU A 138 -19.54 18.24 12.13
C LEU A 138 -19.81 18.09 13.64
N SER A 139 -20.98 18.55 14.05
CA SER A 139 -21.57 18.19 15.33
C SER A 139 -22.46 16.98 15.10
N GLY A 140 -22.04 15.82 15.60
CA GLY A 140 -22.91 14.67 15.84
C GLY A 140 -23.09 13.74 14.64
N GLU A 141 -22.96 12.44 14.92
CA GLU A 141 -23.19 11.28 14.04
C GLU A 141 -22.07 10.96 13.05
N THR A 142 -21.44 9.81 13.29
CA THR A 142 -20.58 9.15 12.30
C THR A 142 -21.48 8.64 11.19
N GLU A 143 -21.75 9.48 10.21
CA GLU A 143 -22.44 9.07 8.98
C GLU A 143 -21.74 7.82 8.40
N PRO A 144 -22.47 6.74 8.08
CA PRO A 144 -21.88 5.52 7.57
C PRO A 144 -21.15 5.83 6.26
N THR A 145 -19.81 5.80 6.31
CA THR A 145 -18.99 5.97 5.12
C THR A 145 -19.11 4.71 4.28
N THR A 146 -19.60 4.86 3.05
CA THR A 146 -19.69 3.75 2.10
C THR A 146 -18.41 3.69 1.27
N GLU A 147 -17.72 2.55 1.31
CA GLU A 147 -16.59 2.28 0.42
C GLU A 147 -17.12 1.81 -0.95
N CYS A 148 -16.58 2.37 -2.03
CA CYS A 148 -16.91 1.96 -3.39
C CYS A 148 -15.67 1.97 -4.28
N THR A 149 -15.60 1.03 -5.23
CA THR A 149 -14.51 0.93 -6.20
C THR A 149 -14.98 1.44 -7.55
N PHE A 150 -14.32 2.46 -8.07
CA PHE A 150 -14.58 2.99 -9.41
C PHE A 150 -13.58 2.42 -10.40
N THR A 151 -14.08 1.85 -11.49
CA THR A 151 -13.23 1.35 -12.58
C THR A 151 -13.17 2.41 -13.67
N LEU A 152 -11.96 2.89 -13.98
CA LEU A 152 -11.71 3.78 -15.11
C LEU A 152 -11.19 2.97 -16.30
N THR A 153 -11.94 3.01 -17.40
CA THR A 153 -11.54 2.38 -18.67
C THR A 153 -10.41 3.16 -19.34
N LYS A 154 -9.67 2.50 -20.24
CA LYS A 154 -8.60 3.16 -21.01
C LYS A 154 -9.12 4.36 -21.81
N ASP A 155 -10.31 4.25 -22.40
CA ASP A 155 -10.91 5.31 -23.21
C ASP A 155 -11.32 6.51 -22.36
N GLN A 156 -11.84 6.27 -21.15
CA GLN A 156 -12.11 7.33 -20.17
C GLN A 156 -10.81 8.03 -19.75
N ILE A 157 -9.76 7.27 -19.44
CA ILE A 157 -8.45 7.85 -19.08
C ILE A 157 -7.89 8.69 -20.24
N TYR A 158 -7.99 8.20 -21.47
CA TYR A 158 -7.57 8.94 -22.67
C TYR A 158 -8.37 10.23 -22.83
N THR A 159 -9.68 10.18 -22.64
CA THR A 159 -10.56 11.36 -22.71
C THR A 159 -10.19 12.40 -21.66
N ILE A 160 -9.93 11.97 -20.42
CA ILE A 160 -9.53 12.89 -19.34
C ILE A 160 -8.16 13.52 -19.65
N LYS A 161 -7.20 12.73 -20.18
CA LYS A 161 -5.90 13.24 -20.63
C LYS A 161 -6.02 14.29 -21.73
N LEU A 162 -6.81 14.00 -22.77
CA LEU A 162 -7.04 14.96 -23.85
C LEU A 162 -7.61 16.28 -23.33
N ARG A 163 -8.57 16.22 -22.39
CA ARG A 163 -9.14 17.42 -21.78
C ARG A 163 -8.11 18.20 -20.97
N ALA A 164 -7.29 17.51 -20.17
CA ALA A 164 -6.23 18.15 -19.39
C ALA A 164 -5.17 18.83 -20.28
N THR A 165 -4.79 18.21 -21.39
CA THR A 165 -3.81 18.78 -22.33
C THR A 165 -4.40 19.88 -23.21
N SER A 166 -5.71 19.84 -23.49
CA SER A 166 -6.39 20.87 -24.31
C SER A 166 -6.54 22.23 -23.62
N GLN A 167 -6.35 22.30 -22.30
CA GLN A 167 -6.63 23.50 -21.51
C GLN A 167 -5.42 24.40 -21.24
N GLU A 168 -4.20 24.00 -21.60
CA GLU A 168 -2.99 24.85 -21.43
C GLU A 168 -2.08 24.85 -22.66
N MET A 169 -1.79 26.06 -23.11
CA MET A 169 -0.68 26.43 -23.97
C MET A 169 0.50 26.77 -23.03
N VAL A 170 1.70 26.26 -23.33
CA VAL A 170 3.00 26.59 -22.69
C VAL A 170 3.36 25.83 -21.40
N LEU A 171 3.72 24.55 -21.50
CA LEU A 171 4.87 23.95 -20.80
C LEU A 171 5.36 22.74 -21.62
N ASP A 172 6.69 22.54 -21.75
CA ASP A 172 7.33 21.31 -22.27
C ASP A 172 7.13 20.11 -21.32
N TYR A 173 6.05 20.13 -20.54
CA TYR A 173 5.74 19.17 -19.50
C TYR A 173 4.60 18.28 -19.95
N LYS A 174 4.90 17.00 -20.16
CA LYS A 174 3.90 15.99 -20.46
C LYS A 174 3.35 15.39 -19.17
N GLN A 175 2.11 15.71 -18.81
CA GLN A 175 1.48 15.17 -17.61
C GLN A 175 1.41 13.64 -17.65
N SER A 176 1.72 13.01 -16.52
CA SER A 176 1.59 11.57 -16.33
C SER A 176 0.13 11.13 -16.22
N THR A 177 -0.14 9.84 -16.42
CA THR A 177 -1.48 9.27 -16.17
C THR A 177 -1.94 9.50 -14.74
N TYR A 178 -1.02 9.37 -13.78
CA TYR A 178 -1.31 9.52 -12.36
C TYR A 178 -1.77 10.94 -12.02
N GLU A 179 -1.05 11.96 -12.48
CA GLU A 179 -1.39 13.35 -12.19
C GLU A 179 -2.76 13.73 -12.76
N VAL A 180 -3.03 13.33 -14.00
CA VAL A 180 -4.32 13.58 -14.66
C VAL A 180 -5.47 12.91 -13.89
N GLN A 181 -5.28 11.67 -13.45
CA GLN A 181 -6.30 10.96 -12.67
C GLN A 181 -6.48 11.58 -11.28
N ALA A 182 -5.39 11.86 -10.57
CA ALA A 182 -5.44 12.46 -9.23
C ALA A 182 -6.11 13.83 -9.27
N GLY A 183 -5.77 14.67 -10.24
CA GLY A 183 -6.42 15.97 -10.46
C GLY A 183 -7.91 15.83 -10.80
N HIS A 184 -8.28 14.85 -11.62
CA HIS A 184 -9.68 14.57 -11.92
C HIS A 184 -10.47 14.13 -10.67
N VAL A 185 -9.92 13.19 -9.88
CA VAL A 185 -10.52 12.71 -8.63
C VAL A 185 -10.68 13.83 -7.62
N TRP A 186 -9.67 14.69 -7.48
CA TRP A 186 -9.77 15.86 -6.61
C TRP A 186 -10.91 16.78 -7.07
N ARG A 187 -10.94 17.14 -8.36
CA ARG A 187 -11.98 18.02 -8.91
C ARG A 187 -13.39 17.46 -8.65
N ILE A 188 -13.64 16.19 -8.94
CA ILE A 188 -14.96 15.59 -8.72
C ILE A 188 -15.31 15.48 -7.23
N ALA A 189 -14.33 15.21 -6.36
CA ALA A 189 -14.55 15.17 -4.91
C ALA A 189 -14.92 16.56 -4.36
N CYS A 190 -14.30 17.62 -4.86
CA CYS A 190 -14.68 19.00 -4.52
C CYS A 190 -16.10 19.34 -5.00
N LEU A 191 -16.44 18.99 -6.25
CA LEU A 191 -17.78 19.22 -6.79
C LEU A 191 -18.85 18.44 -5.99
N ALA A 192 -18.57 17.20 -5.62
CA ALA A 192 -19.48 16.39 -4.81
C ALA A 192 -19.71 16.97 -3.40
N ARG A 193 -18.70 17.63 -2.81
CA ARG A 193 -18.82 18.30 -1.50
C ARG A 193 -19.61 19.60 -1.57
N ILE A 194 -19.57 20.31 -2.69
CA ILE A 194 -20.35 21.56 -2.90
C ILE A 194 -21.83 21.23 -3.09
N ASN A 195 -22.15 20.07 -3.70
CA ASN A 195 -23.51 19.65 -4.01
C ASN A 195 -24.18 18.81 -2.90
N ARG A 196 -23.62 18.78 -1.68
CA ARG A 196 -24.20 18.15 -0.49
C ARG A 196 -24.84 19.21 0.40
#